data_AF-A0A4R6VSR0-F1
#
_entry.id   AF-A0A4R6VSR0-F1
#
_cell.length_a   1.000
_cell.length_b   1.000
_cell.length_c   1.000
_cell.angle_alpha   90.00
_cell.angle_beta   90.00
_cell.angle_gamma   90.00
#
_symmetry.space_group_name_H-M   'P 1'
#
loop_
_entity.id
_entity.type
_entity.pdbx_description
1 polymer ?
#
loop_
_entity_poly.entity_id
_entity_poly.type
_entity_poly.pdbx_seq_one_letter_code
_entity_poly.pdbx_strand_id
1 'polypeptide(L)'
;MLIVYGFTRVAVVVRRWFEISPEAVMEHGARVELRLLAPQEHRGSESAAQRTVVDQAFWRADLFTRLDRPADSWSAAHFHPFFDGDEPSDRVWSTELTADPWGWLTAQLQDVGDRLEGAGHDRALAADDVDEVRAAVPQIVAAARSFSPEDRMSRDEDFRLTKDAAERVRRMVALIPDTVEVDRDYLRPWLEQQP
;
A
#
# COMPACT_ATOMS: atom_id res chain seq x y z
N MET A 1 -2.19 0.45 -10.44
CA MET A 1 -3.02 1.65 -10.30
C MET A 1 -2.74 2.19 -8.93
N LEU A 2 -2.35 3.45 -8.91
CA LEU A 2 -1.85 4.17 -7.76
C LEU A 2 -2.62 5.48 -7.69
N ILE A 3 -3.10 5.83 -6.51
CA ILE A 3 -3.71 7.12 -6.20
C ILE A 3 -2.90 7.72 -5.06
N VAL A 4 -2.53 8.99 -5.20
CA VAL A 4 -1.79 9.71 -4.16
C VAL A 4 -2.59 10.94 -3.74
N TYR A 5 -2.86 11.03 -2.46
CA TYR A 5 -3.42 12.21 -1.80
C TYR A 5 -2.24 12.95 -1.16
N GLY A 6 -1.80 14.04 -1.78
CA GLY A 6 -0.70 14.85 -1.27
C GLY A 6 -1.21 16.04 -0.47
N PHE A 7 -0.58 16.28 0.68
CA PHE A 7 -0.79 17.44 1.54
C PHE A 7 0.51 18.25 1.59
N THR A 8 0.74 19.05 2.63
CA THR A 8 1.92 19.91 2.73
C THR A 8 3.20 19.13 2.99
N ARG A 9 3.16 18.20 3.95
CA ARG A 9 4.31 17.42 4.48
C ARG A 9 4.07 15.92 4.48
N VAL A 10 2.84 15.48 4.36
CA VAL A 10 2.50 14.05 4.26
C VAL A 10 1.75 13.74 2.97
N ALA A 11 1.77 12.47 2.60
CA ALA A 11 0.93 11.93 1.54
C ALA A 11 0.34 10.58 1.97
N VAL A 12 -0.88 10.31 1.51
CA VAL A 12 -1.47 8.98 1.60
C VAL A 12 -1.47 8.34 0.22
N VAL A 13 -0.82 7.20 0.12
CA VAL A 13 -0.70 6.42 -1.12
C VAL A 13 -1.64 5.24 -1.04
N VAL A 14 -2.55 5.12 -1.99
CA VAL A 14 -3.50 4.01 -2.12
C VAL A 14 -3.19 3.26 -3.40
N ARG A 15 -2.96 1.96 -3.31
CA ARG A 15 -2.53 1.14 -4.46
C ARG A 15 -3.26 -0.18 -4.51
N ARG A 16 -3.71 -0.57 -5.70
CA ARG A 16 -4.04 -1.96 -5.97
C ARG A 16 -2.77 -2.79 -5.93
N TRP A 17 -2.77 -3.84 -5.11
CA TRP A 17 -1.60 -4.67 -4.87
C TRP A 17 -1.84 -6.11 -5.25
N PHE A 18 -0.79 -6.74 -5.76
CA PHE A 18 -0.68 -8.16 -6.08
C PHE A 18 0.72 -8.64 -5.69
N GLU A 19 0.81 -9.75 -4.99
CA GLU A 19 2.07 -10.38 -4.59
C GLU A 19 1.96 -11.90 -4.45
N ILE A 20 3.10 -12.57 -4.28
CA ILE A 20 3.18 -14.01 -4.07
C ILE A 20 4.07 -14.33 -2.88
N SER A 21 3.57 -15.12 -1.93
CA SER A 21 4.31 -15.51 -0.73
C SER A 21 5.43 -16.52 -1.05
N PRO A 22 6.38 -16.74 -0.12
CA PRO A 22 7.40 -17.78 -0.25
C PRO A 22 6.83 -19.20 -0.46
N GLU A 23 5.58 -19.45 -0.01
CA GLU A 23 4.84 -20.69 -0.19
C GLU A 23 4.05 -20.73 -1.51
N ALA A 24 4.36 -19.84 -2.46
CA ALA A 24 3.69 -19.69 -3.74
C ALA A 24 2.20 -19.31 -3.66
N VAL A 25 1.76 -18.73 -2.53
CA VAL A 25 0.38 -18.28 -2.37
C VAL A 25 0.24 -16.87 -2.90
N MET A 26 -0.70 -16.67 -3.83
CA MET A 26 -1.00 -15.36 -4.38
C MET A 26 -1.89 -14.55 -3.43
N GLU A 27 -1.53 -13.30 -3.24
CA GLU A 27 -2.23 -12.35 -2.37
C GLU A 27 -2.55 -11.07 -3.15
N HIS A 28 -3.70 -10.47 -2.85
CA HIS A 28 -4.12 -9.23 -3.50
C HIS A 28 -4.98 -8.36 -2.58
N GLY A 29 -5.12 -7.09 -2.93
CA GLY A 29 -5.97 -6.17 -2.19
C GLY A 29 -5.51 -4.72 -2.27
N ALA A 30 -5.86 -3.94 -1.26
CA ALA A 30 -5.50 -2.52 -1.18
C ALA A 30 -4.29 -2.34 -0.25
N ARG A 31 -3.24 -1.70 -0.75
CA ARG A 31 -2.13 -1.19 0.06
C ARG A 31 -2.35 0.29 0.31
N VAL A 32 -2.27 0.69 1.58
CA VAL A 32 -2.34 2.10 1.99
C VAL A 32 -1.07 2.44 2.75
N GLU A 33 -0.35 3.47 2.30
CA GLU A 33 0.89 3.93 2.94
C GLU A 33 0.76 5.40 3.32
N LEU A 34 1.28 5.73 4.50
CA LEU A 34 1.55 7.10 4.89
C LEU A 34 3.03 7.39 4.62
N ARG A 35 3.28 8.46 3.88
CA ARG A 35 4.62 8.84 3.43
C ARG A 35 4.90 10.30 3.71
N LEU A 36 6.16 10.65 3.91
CA LEU A 36 6.61 12.03 3.96
C LEU A 36 6.69 12.61 2.54
N LEU A 37 6.25 13.87 2.43
CA LEU A 37 6.35 14.69 1.23
C LEU A 37 7.49 15.68 1.46
N ALA A 38 8.66 15.37 0.92
CA ALA A 38 9.88 16.10 1.19
C ALA A 38 9.86 17.47 0.50
N PRO A 39 10.13 18.59 1.21
CA PRO A 39 10.32 19.89 0.58
C PRO A 39 11.39 19.82 -0.50
N GLN A 40 11.11 20.39 -1.67
CA GLN A 40 12.03 20.41 -2.81
C GLN A 40 12.57 21.82 -3.02
N GLU A 41 13.82 21.91 -3.48
CA GLU A 41 14.36 23.19 -3.94
C GLU A 41 13.52 23.72 -5.11
N HIS A 42 13.24 25.03 -5.06
CA HIS A 42 12.51 25.71 -6.12
C HIS A 42 13.28 25.65 -7.43
N ARG A 43 12.55 25.39 -8.53
CA ARG A 43 13.11 25.23 -9.87
C ARG A 43 12.54 26.30 -10.77
N GLY A 44 13.40 26.91 -11.59
CA GLY A 44 12.98 27.88 -12.60
C GLY A 44 12.34 29.13 -12.01
N SER A 45 11.41 29.73 -12.75
CA SER A 45 10.64 30.90 -12.31
C SER A 45 9.54 30.53 -11.32
N GLU A 46 8.84 31.53 -10.79
CA GLU A 46 7.69 31.36 -9.90
C GLU A 46 6.54 30.54 -10.51
N SER A 47 6.44 30.48 -11.84
CA SER A 47 5.39 29.74 -12.56
C SER A 47 5.84 28.35 -13.03
N ALA A 48 7.10 27.96 -12.78
CA ALA A 48 7.62 26.68 -13.25
C ALA A 48 7.00 25.51 -12.49
N ALA A 49 6.84 24.37 -13.17
CA ALA A 49 6.42 23.13 -12.53
C ALA A 49 7.47 22.70 -11.49
N GLN A 50 7.03 22.58 -10.24
CA GLN A 50 7.88 22.14 -9.15
C GLN A 50 7.86 20.61 -9.05
N ARG A 51 8.94 20.04 -8.50
CA ARG A 51 8.99 18.61 -8.22
C ARG A 51 8.20 18.33 -6.95
N THR A 52 7.41 17.26 -6.98
CA THR A 52 6.79 16.67 -5.79
C THR A 52 7.41 15.30 -5.57
N VAL A 53 7.90 15.05 -4.36
CA VAL A 53 8.55 13.78 -4.00
C VAL A 53 7.81 13.17 -2.83
N VAL A 54 7.19 12.01 -3.09
CA VAL A 54 6.54 11.17 -2.09
C VAL A 54 7.43 9.96 -1.91
N ASP A 55 8.11 9.88 -0.77
CA ASP A 55 9.25 8.97 -0.62
C ASP A 55 9.14 8.12 0.63
N GLN A 56 9.74 8.58 1.74
CA GLN A 56 9.87 7.84 2.99
C GLN A 56 8.50 7.44 3.56
N ALA A 57 8.20 6.14 3.50
CA ALA A 57 7.07 5.55 4.19
C ALA A 57 7.38 5.45 5.68
N PHE A 58 6.40 5.78 6.51
CA PHE A 58 6.51 5.63 7.96
C PHE A 58 5.42 4.73 8.53
N TRP A 59 4.40 4.40 7.75
CA TRP A 59 3.33 3.49 8.16
C TRP A 59 2.69 2.87 6.92
N ARG A 60 2.27 1.60 7.03
CA ARG A 60 1.59 0.89 5.94
C ARG A 60 0.52 -0.06 6.46
N ALA A 61 -0.62 -0.12 5.77
CA ALA A 61 -1.59 -1.20 5.91
C ALA A 61 -1.75 -1.95 4.58
N ASP A 62 -1.78 -3.27 4.68
CA ASP A 62 -1.99 -4.20 3.59
C ASP A 62 -3.31 -4.93 3.83
N LEU A 63 -4.38 -4.45 3.20
CA LEU A 63 -5.74 -4.95 3.34
C LEU A 63 -5.97 -6.06 2.31
N PHE A 64 -5.31 -7.19 2.54
CA PHE A 64 -5.21 -8.28 1.56
C PHE A 64 -6.02 -9.50 1.94
N THR A 65 -6.29 -10.33 0.94
CA THR A 65 -6.64 -11.73 1.10
C THR A 65 -5.76 -12.60 0.22
N ARG A 66 -5.71 -13.89 0.53
CA ARG A 66 -5.10 -14.91 -0.33
C ARG A 66 -6.12 -15.39 -1.36
N LEU A 67 -5.67 -15.62 -2.60
CA LEU A 67 -6.52 -16.12 -3.68
C LEU A 67 -7.03 -17.56 -3.46
N ASP A 68 -6.39 -18.32 -2.57
CA ASP A 68 -6.81 -19.67 -2.17
C ASP A 68 -7.83 -19.69 -1.01
N ARG A 69 -8.30 -18.50 -0.58
CA ARG A 69 -9.30 -18.32 0.48
C ARG A 69 -10.50 -17.50 -0.02
N PRO A 70 -11.64 -17.52 0.71
CA PRO A 70 -12.72 -16.58 0.46
C PRO A 70 -12.23 -15.13 0.50
N ALA A 71 -12.77 -14.29 -0.38
CA ALA A 71 -12.28 -12.92 -0.56
C ALA A 71 -12.49 -12.04 0.68
N ASP A 72 -13.61 -12.27 1.38
CA ASP A 72 -14.02 -11.63 2.64
C ASP A 72 -13.29 -12.17 3.87
N SER A 73 -12.33 -13.09 3.71
CA SER A 73 -11.58 -13.66 4.83
C SER A 73 -10.49 -12.74 5.38
N TRP A 74 -10.03 -11.75 4.60
CA TRP A 74 -8.92 -10.86 4.95
C TRP A 74 -7.68 -11.63 5.44
N SER A 75 -7.47 -12.81 4.87
CA SER A 75 -6.55 -13.83 5.39
C SER A 75 -5.07 -13.44 5.35
N ALA A 76 -4.74 -12.36 4.67
CA ALA A 76 -3.41 -11.76 4.61
C ALA A 76 -3.40 -10.31 5.09
N ALA A 77 -4.47 -9.82 5.73
CA ALA A 77 -4.55 -8.44 6.17
C ALA A 77 -3.65 -8.17 7.38
N HIS A 78 -2.73 -7.21 7.24
CA HIS A 78 -1.77 -6.83 8.27
C HIS A 78 -1.38 -5.35 8.12
N PHE A 79 -0.59 -4.86 9.06
CA PHE A 79 0.00 -3.53 8.96
C PHE A 79 1.42 -3.49 9.51
N HIS A 80 2.14 -2.43 9.15
CA HIS A 80 3.50 -2.13 9.56
C HIS A 80 3.49 -0.76 10.25
N PRO A 81 3.68 -0.72 11.58
CA PRO A 81 3.61 0.52 12.35
C PRO A 81 4.78 1.48 12.09
N PHE A 82 5.90 1.00 11.53
CA PHE A 82 7.09 1.79 11.24
C PHE A 82 7.93 1.13 10.13
N PHE A 83 8.96 1.85 9.67
CA PHE A 83 9.95 1.40 8.69
C PHE A 83 11.37 1.64 9.21
N ASP A 84 12.31 0.78 8.84
CA ASP A 84 13.75 0.98 9.00
C ASP A 84 14.38 1.23 7.62
N GLY A 85 14.66 2.50 7.32
CA GLY A 85 14.96 2.93 5.96
C GLY A 85 13.78 2.66 5.02
N ASP A 86 14.00 1.87 3.97
CA ASP A 86 12.97 1.48 3.00
C ASP A 86 12.23 0.20 3.39
N GLU A 87 12.70 -0.50 4.43
CA GLU A 87 12.17 -1.80 4.82
C GLU A 87 11.06 -1.64 5.87
N PRO A 88 9.88 -2.28 5.68
CA PRO A 88 8.82 -2.26 6.67
C PRO A 88 9.24 -3.05 7.93
N SER A 89 8.67 -2.71 9.08
CA SER A 89 8.76 -3.56 10.27
C SER A 89 8.09 -4.92 10.08
N ASP A 90 8.17 -5.82 11.06
CA ASP A 90 7.45 -7.08 11.03
C ASP A 90 5.93 -6.88 10.85
N ARG A 91 5.27 -7.88 10.25
CA ARG A 91 3.81 -7.88 10.06
C ARG A 91 3.10 -7.85 11.41
N VAL A 92 2.24 -6.86 11.63
CA VAL A 92 1.33 -6.82 12.77
C VAL A 92 -0.06 -7.26 12.34
N TRP A 93 -0.55 -8.32 12.98
CA TRP A 93 -1.87 -8.89 12.76
C TRP A 93 -2.85 -8.32 13.79
N SER A 94 -4.05 -7.95 13.35
CA SER A 94 -5.09 -7.40 14.23
C SER A 94 -6.44 -8.04 13.94
N THR A 95 -7.10 -8.53 14.98
CA THR A 95 -8.47 -9.04 14.88
C THR A 95 -9.47 -7.94 14.52
N GLU A 96 -9.22 -6.70 14.96
CA GLU A 96 -10.03 -5.53 14.61
C GLU A 96 -9.94 -5.22 13.12
N LEU A 97 -8.71 -5.29 12.56
CA LEU A 97 -8.47 -5.11 11.13
C LEU A 97 -9.21 -6.17 10.31
N THR A 98 -9.15 -7.44 10.69
CA THR A 98 -9.86 -8.49 9.96
C THR A 98 -11.39 -8.45 10.15
N ALA A 99 -11.88 -7.91 11.27
CA ALA A 99 -13.30 -7.84 11.57
C ALA A 99 -14.01 -6.66 10.88
N ASP A 100 -13.36 -5.49 10.82
CA ASP A 100 -13.83 -4.32 10.08
C ASP A 100 -12.63 -3.56 9.46
N PRO A 101 -12.11 -4.02 8.31
CA PRO A 101 -10.91 -3.46 7.70
C PRO A 101 -11.04 -1.98 7.37
N TRP A 102 -12.25 -1.56 7.01
CA TRP A 102 -12.51 -0.20 6.55
C TRP A 102 -12.76 0.76 7.71
N GLY A 103 -13.50 0.35 8.74
CA GLY A 103 -13.60 1.10 9.99
C GLY A 103 -12.26 1.19 10.70
N TRP A 104 -11.49 0.09 10.70
CA TRP A 104 -10.12 0.07 11.20
C TRP A 104 -9.23 1.06 10.43
N LEU A 105 -9.20 1.01 9.09
CA LEU A 105 -8.41 1.93 8.28
C LEU A 105 -8.81 3.39 8.53
N THR A 106 -10.13 3.66 8.63
CA THR A 106 -10.65 4.98 8.96
C THR A 106 -10.05 5.47 10.28
N ALA A 107 -10.08 4.64 11.34
CA ALA A 107 -9.53 5.00 12.64
C ALA A 107 -8.02 5.27 12.59
N GLN A 108 -7.25 4.49 11.81
CA GLN A 108 -5.81 4.70 11.67
C GLN A 108 -5.46 6.03 11.00
N LEU A 109 -6.28 6.50 10.05
CA LEU A 109 -6.02 7.72 9.29
C LEU A 109 -6.55 9.00 9.95
N GLN A 110 -7.35 8.90 11.03
CA GLN A 110 -7.92 10.06 11.74
C GLN A 110 -6.89 10.88 12.52
N ASP A 111 -5.75 10.28 12.89
CA ASP A 111 -4.63 10.95 13.54
C ASP A 111 -3.28 10.51 12.96
N VAL A 112 -2.86 11.18 11.88
CA VAL A 112 -1.55 10.96 11.25
C VAL A 112 -0.39 11.35 12.17
N GLY A 113 -0.60 12.26 13.13
CA GLY A 113 0.42 12.67 14.09
C GLY A 113 0.80 11.53 15.02
N ASP A 114 -0.18 10.78 15.50
CA ASP A 114 0.05 9.58 16.32
C ASP A 114 0.72 8.45 15.52
N ARG A 115 0.50 8.37 14.20
CA ARG A 115 1.22 7.41 13.33
C ARG A 115 2.68 7.81 13.14
N LEU A 116 2.97 9.11 13.01
CA LEU A 116 4.35 9.62 12.98
C LEU A 116 5.08 9.34 14.28
N GLU A 117 4.47 9.67 15.42
CA GLU A 117 5.07 9.42 16.74
C GLU A 117 5.33 7.93 16.96
N GLY A 118 4.37 7.07 16.61
CA GLY A 118 4.53 5.61 16.66
C GLY A 118 5.65 5.08 15.76
N ALA A 119 5.97 5.78 14.67
CA ALA A 119 7.09 5.48 13.78
C ALA A 119 8.42 6.12 14.21
N GLY A 120 8.46 6.81 15.36
CA GLY A 120 9.66 7.46 15.89
C GLY A 120 9.96 8.84 15.27
N HIS A 121 8.99 9.44 14.58
CA HIS A 121 9.09 10.78 14.04
C HIS A 121 8.45 11.81 14.98
N ASP A 122 8.83 13.08 14.82
CA ASP A 122 8.16 14.18 15.51
C ASP A 122 6.77 14.41 14.91
N ARG A 123 5.71 14.31 15.74
CA ARG A 123 4.32 14.58 15.34
C ARG A 123 4.14 15.97 14.74
N ALA A 124 4.98 16.93 15.11
CA ALA A 124 4.93 18.30 14.59
C ALA A 124 5.17 18.38 13.09
N LEU A 125 5.79 17.36 12.47
CA LEU A 125 6.02 17.30 11.02
C LEU A 125 4.72 17.35 10.19
N ALA A 126 3.61 16.85 10.73
CA ALA A 126 2.31 16.86 10.06
C ALA A 126 1.31 17.82 10.72
N ALA A 127 1.75 18.71 11.62
CA ALA A 127 0.84 19.58 12.37
C ALA A 127 -0.12 20.36 11.47
N ASP A 128 0.37 20.86 10.33
CA ASP A 128 -0.42 21.62 9.36
C ASP A 128 -1.34 20.72 8.50
N ASP A 129 -1.09 19.41 8.43
CA ASP A 129 -1.80 18.47 7.57
C ASP A 129 -2.89 17.66 8.30
N VAL A 130 -2.84 17.57 9.64
CA VAL A 130 -3.72 16.67 10.42
C VAL A 130 -5.20 16.86 10.07
N ASP A 131 -5.68 18.10 10.05
CA ASP A 131 -7.09 18.39 9.82
C ASP A 131 -7.49 18.15 8.35
N GLU A 132 -6.59 18.43 7.40
CA GLU A 132 -6.83 18.19 5.97
C GLU A 132 -6.86 16.69 5.65
N VAL A 133 -5.92 15.93 6.22
CA VAL A 133 -5.91 14.46 6.13
C VAL A 133 -7.20 13.91 6.71
N ARG A 134 -7.59 14.35 7.91
CA ARG A 134 -8.83 13.92 8.56
C ARG A 134 -10.06 14.18 7.69
N ALA A 135 -10.14 15.35 7.07
CA ALA A 135 -11.22 15.73 6.17
C ALA A 135 -11.26 14.87 4.89
N ALA A 136 -10.09 14.39 4.44
CA ALA A 136 -9.94 13.55 3.25
C ALA A 136 -10.10 12.04 3.50
N VAL A 137 -10.15 11.58 4.76
CA VAL A 137 -10.27 10.15 5.12
C VAL A 137 -11.41 9.44 4.38
N PRO A 138 -12.65 9.98 4.30
CA PRO A 138 -13.73 9.31 3.59
C PRO A 138 -13.39 9.01 2.11
N GLN A 139 -12.74 9.96 1.43
CA GLN A 139 -12.34 9.83 0.03
C GLN A 139 -11.19 8.84 -0.13
N ILE A 140 -10.21 8.86 0.77
CA ILE A 140 -9.07 7.93 0.78
C ILE A 140 -9.56 6.50 1.01
N VAL A 141 -10.43 6.28 1.99
CA VAL A 141 -11.01 4.96 2.29
C VAL A 141 -11.88 4.47 1.14
N ALA A 142 -12.66 5.35 0.50
CA ALA A 142 -13.43 4.99 -0.69
C ALA A 142 -12.51 4.56 -1.85
N ALA A 143 -11.38 5.23 -2.06
CA ALA A 143 -10.40 4.83 -3.05
C ALA A 143 -9.78 3.46 -2.71
N ALA A 144 -9.42 3.22 -1.45
CA ALA A 144 -8.90 1.92 -1.01
C ALA A 144 -9.93 0.79 -1.21
N ARG A 145 -11.21 1.05 -0.91
CA ARG A 145 -12.32 0.13 -1.16
C ARG A 145 -12.45 -0.25 -2.63
N SER A 146 -12.18 0.65 -3.58
CA SER A 146 -12.21 0.30 -5.00
C SER A 146 -11.10 -0.68 -5.44
N PHE A 147 -10.14 -0.96 -4.55
CA PHE A 147 -9.13 -2.00 -4.71
C PHE A 147 -9.33 -3.16 -3.73
N SER A 148 -10.53 -3.29 -3.14
CA SER A 148 -10.87 -4.35 -2.20
C SER A 148 -10.55 -5.72 -2.79
N PRO A 149 -10.01 -6.66 -1.99
CA PRO A 149 -9.94 -8.06 -2.41
C PRO A 149 -11.34 -8.69 -2.64
N GLU A 150 -12.40 -8.14 -2.05
CA GLU A 150 -13.78 -8.63 -2.23
C GLU A 150 -14.32 -8.41 -3.64
N ASP A 151 -13.79 -7.42 -4.36
CA ASP A 151 -14.14 -7.16 -5.74
C ASP A 151 -13.55 -8.27 -6.63
N ARG A 152 -14.43 -9.13 -7.16
CA ARG A 152 -14.02 -10.20 -8.06
C ARG A 152 -13.41 -9.63 -9.34
N MET A 153 -12.10 -9.72 -9.45
CA MET A 153 -11.35 -9.39 -10.65
C MET A 153 -10.81 -10.67 -11.30
N SER A 154 -10.87 -10.73 -12.63
CA SER A 154 -10.09 -11.70 -13.38
C SER A 154 -8.60 -11.41 -13.26
N ARG A 155 -7.76 -12.42 -13.54
CA ARG A 155 -6.29 -12.28 -13.62
C ARG A 155 -5.88 -11.08 -14.48
N ASP A 156 -6.48 -10.92 -15.66
CA ASP A 156 -6.10 -9.88 -16.61
C ASP A 156 -6.56 -8.49 -16.16
N GLU A 157 -7.64 -8.40 -15.38
CA GLU A 157 -8.06 -7.17 -14.71
C GLU A 157 -7.10 -6.77 -13.60
N ASP A 158 -6.72 -7.72 -12.75
CA ASP A 158 -5.76 -7.47 -11.68
C ASP A 158 -4.40 -7.08 -12.25
N PHE A 159 -3.94 -7.77 -13.29
CA PHE A 159 -2.72 -7.41 -14.03
C PHE A 159 -2.80 -5.99 -14.60
N ARG A 160 -3.92 -5.60 -15.22
CA ARG A 160 -4.07 -4.23 -15.76
C ARG A 160 -3.88 -3.18 -14.67
N LEU A 161 -4.34 -3.47 -13.45
CA LEU A 161 -4.18 -2.61 -12.29
C LEU A 161 -2.86 -2.81 -11.56
N THR A 162 -2.02 -3.77 -11.94
CA THR A 162 -0.76 -4.07 -11.22
C THR A 162 0.41 -4.35 -12.18
N LYS A 163 0.40 -3.78 -13.39
CA LYS A 163 1.51 -3.91 -14.36
C LYS A 163 2.87 -3.48 -13.79
N ASP A 164 2.84 -2.53 -12.87
CA ASP A 164 4.03 -2.05 -12.14
C ASP A 164 4.50 -3.02 -11.03
N ALA A 165 3.86 -4.18 -10.89
CA ALA A 165 4.27 -5.26 -10.00
C ALA A 165 5.21 -6.28 -10.66
N ALA A 166 5.38 -6.26 -12.00
CA ALA A 166 6.13 -7.29 -12.73
C ALA A 166 7.51 -7.58 -12.13
N GLU A 167 8.30 -6.53 -11.86
CA GLU A 167 9.62 -6.67 -11.25
C GLU A 167 9.55 -7.30 -9.86
N ARG A 168 8.59 -6.87 -9.03
CA ARG A 168 8.37 -7.45 -7.70
C ARG A 168 7.99 -8.92 -7.78
N VAL A 169 7.04 -9.28 -8.65
CA VAL A 169 6.59 -10.66 -8.84
C VAL A 169 7.76 -11.56 -9.25
N ARG A 170 8.60 -11.12 -10.21
CA ARG A 170 9.79 -11.89 -10.62
C ARG A 170 10.75 -12.12 -9.46
N ARG A 171 11.00 -11.10 -8.64
CA ARG A 171 11.86 -11.22 -7.44
C ARG A 171 11.28 -12.20 -6.43
N MET A 172 9.97 -12.10 -6.14
CA MET A 172 9.32 -13.00 -5.19
C MET A 172 9.32 -14.45 -5.69
N VAL A 173 9.05 -14.69 -6.98
CA VAL A 173 9.15 -16.03 -7.58
C VAL A 173 10.56 -16.61 -7.47
N ALA A 174 11.60 -15.78 -7.63
CA ALA A 174 12.99 -16.23 -7.48
C ALA A 174 13.39 -16.61 -6.04
N LEU A 175 12.58 -16.22 -5.04
CA LEU A 175 12.77 -16.59 -3.64
C LEU A 175 12.03 -17.87 -3.25
N ILE A 176 11.11 -18.36 -4.10
CA ILE A 176 10.34 -19.58 -3.84
C ILE A 176 11.26 -20.79 -4.04
N PRO A 177 11.34 -21.72 -3.07
CA PRO A 177 12.14 -22.93 -3.22
C PRO A 177 11.69 -23.76 -4.43
N ASP A 178 12.64 -24.37 -5.15
CA ASP A 178 12.36 -25.22 -6.33
C ASP A 178 11.42 -26.40 -6.01
N THR A 179 11.26 -26.76 -4.74
CA THR A 179 10.34 -27.81 -4.26
C THR A 179 8.88 -27.36 -4.19
N VAL A 180 8.60 -26.06 -4.31
CA VAL A 180 7.25 -25.50 -4.24
C VAL A 180 6.76 -25.20 -5.66
N GLU A 181 5.59 -25.73 -6.00
CA GLU A 181 4.98 -25.50 -7.31
C GLU A 181 4.45 -24.07 -7.41
N VAL A 182 4.81 -23.39 -8.50
CA VAL A 182 4.37 -22.03 -8.81
C VAL A 182 3.47 -22.08 -10.04
N ASP A 183 2.26 -21.51 -9.93
CA ASP A 183 1.34 -21.36 -11.07
C ASP A 183 1.85 -20.31 -12.07
N ARG A 184 2.80 -20.71 -12.91
CA ARG A 184 3.43 -19.85 -13.92
C ARG A 184 2.44 -19.40 -14.99
N ASP A 185 1.38 -20.16 -15.26
CA ASP A 185 0.36 -19.80 -16.24
C ASP A 185 -0.52 -18.66 -15.74
N TYR A 186 -0.85 -18.65 -14.44
CA TYR A 186 -1.48 -17.50 -13.81
C TYR A 186 -0.55 -16.30 -13.77
N LEU A 187 0.73 -16.49 -13.42
CA LEU A 187 1.68 -15.37 -13.30
C LEU A 187 2.20 -14.84 -14.63
N ARG A 188 1.93 -15.52 -15.74
CA ARG A 188 2.47 -15.20 -17.07
C ARG A 188 2.41 -13.71 -17.45
N PRO A 189 1.29 -12.97 -17.24
CA PRO A 189 1.23 -11.55 -17.58
C PRO A 189 2.30 -10.69 -16.87
N TRP A 190 2.63 -11.00 -15.61
CA TRP A 190 3.64 -10.29 -14.84
C TRP A 190 5.06 -10.78 -15.15
N LEU A 191 5.24 -12.08 -15.44
CA LEU A 191 6.57 -12.66 -15.71
C LEU A 191 7.12 -12.23 -17.08
N GLU A 192 6.26 -12.14 -18.09
CA GLU A 192 6.64 -11.86 -19.48
C GLU A 192 6.61 -10.36 -19.83
N GLN A 193 6.21 -9.49 -18.91
CA GLN A 193 6.19 -8.05 -19.13
C GLN A 193 7.62 -7.51 -19.34
N GLN A 194 7.83 -6.86 -20.49
CA GLN A 194 9.08 -6.17 -20.78
C GLN A 194 9.18 -4.84 -20.00
N PRO A 195 10.39 -4.42 -19.60
CA PRO A 195 10.62 -3.15 -18.91
C PRO A 195 10.15 -1.93 -19.71
#